data_AF-A0A6G2V8P0-F1
#
_entry.id   AF-A0A6G2V8P0-F1
#
_cell.length_a   1.000
_cell.length_b   1.000
_cell.length_c   1.000
_cell.angle_alpha   90.00
_cell.angle_beta   90.00
_cell.angle_gamma   90.00
#
_symmetry.space_group_name_H-M   'P 1'
#
loop_
_entity.id
_entity.type
_entity.pdbx_description
1 polymer ?
#
loop_
_entity_poly.entity_id
_entity_poly.type
_entity_poly.pdbx_seq_one_letter_code
_entity_poly.pdbx_strand_id
1 'polypeptide(L)'
;GGVARFGPLRPHLDAAGLPLTALPEGTDPAHAAVLGAALVAAGRVDPADRYPYELWIGAHRTEAGRPADRELLISAAGTLEPGGPPVYAEDGGRRVGVRTAPGRPVRVRVTDPASGAGTPLGPLTLPGGGETDRFHVGVRLAVDGTAALVLHPLGAGPPGAFPLGTLPADIGTDTKEVGP
;
A
#
# COMPACT_ATOMS: atom_id res chain seq x y z
N GLY A 1 -21.59 4.16 -11.37
CA GLY A 1 -22.69 4.63 -10.49
C GLY A 1 -23.63 5.57 -11.25
N GLY A 2 -24.74 6.00 -10.64
CA GLY A 2 -25.82 6.76 -11.31
C GLY A 2 -25.39 8.02 -12.07
N VAL A 3 -24.37 8.73 -11.57
CA VAL A 3 -23.80 9.93 -12.23
C VAL A 3 -23.12 9.64 -13.56
N ALA A 4 -22.73 8.39 -13.83
CA ALA A 4 -22.20 7.96 -15.13
C ALA A 4 -23.23 8.11 -16.27
N ARG A 5 -24.52 8.28 -15.94
CA ARG A 5 -25.61 8.53 -16.90
C ARG A 5 -25.77 10.02 -17.25
N PHE A 6 -25.01 10.91 -16.60
CA PHE A 6 -25.06 12.34 -16.89
C PHE A 6 -24.48 12.60 -18.29
N GLY A 7 -25.33 13.03 -19.21
CA GLY A 7 -24.99 13.20 -20.64
C GLY A 7 -23.69 13.99 -20.89
N PRO A 8 -23.44 15.12 -20.20
CA PRO A 8 -22.21 15.89 -20.36
C PRO A 8 -20.94 15.23 -19.78
N LEU A 9 -21.07 14.25 -18.89
CA LEU A 9 -19.92 13.61 -18.24
C LEU A 9 -19.11 12.77 -19.24
N ARG A 10 -19.78 12.09 -20.17
CA ARG A 10 -19.13 11.18 -21.11
C ARG A 10 -18.21 11.90 -22.10
N PRO A 11 -18.64 12.96 -22.82
CA PRO A 11 -17.74 13.76 -23.65
C PRO A 11 -16.57 14.38 -22.87
N HIS A 12 -16.81 14.78 -21.62
CA HIS A 12 -15.77 15.36 -20.77
C HIS A 12 -14.69 14.34 -20.40
N LEU A 13 -15.10 13.14 -20.00
CA LEU A 13 -14.20 12.03 -19.67
C LEU A 13 -13.45 11.52 -20.91
N ASP A 14 -14.12 11.43 -22.06
CA ASP A 14 -13.49 11.06 -23.33
C ASP A 14 -12.41 12.08 -23.72
N ALA A 15 -12.67 13.38 -23.56
CA ALA A 15 -11.69 14.44 -23.80
C ALA A 15 -10.50 14.40 -22.83
N ALA A 16 -10.71 13.90 -21.60
CA ALA A 16 -9.67 13.69 -20.60
C ALA A 16 -8.89 12.36 -20.79
N GLY A 17 -9.25 11.54 -21.79
CA GLY A 17 -8.61 10.23 -22.02
C GLY A 17 -9.02 9.16 -21.00
N LEU A 18 -10.15 9.34 -20.32
CA LEU A 18 -10.68 8.44 -19.28
C LEU A 18 -12.04 7.85 -19.70
N PRO A 19 -12.12 7.09 -20.81
CA PRO A 19 -13.39 6.68 -21.37
C PRO A 19 -14.17 5.78 -20.39
N LEU A 20 -15.47 6.04 -20.26
CA LEU A 20 -16.35 5.19 -19.46
C LEU A 20 -16.45 3.80 -20.10
N THR A 21 -16.10 2.75 -19.35
CA THR A 21 -16.32 1.38 -19.79
C THR A 21 -17.80 1.09 -19.90
N ALA A 22 -18.23 0.59 -21.06
CA ALA A 22 -19.60 0.15 -21.25
C ALA A 22 -19.88 -1.09 -20.39
N LEU A 23 -20.98 -1.06 -19.65
CA LEU A 23 -21.46 -2.27 -18.95
C LEU A 23 -22.23 -3.15 -19.94
N PRO A 24 -22.26 -4.48 -19.71
CA PRO A 24 -23.12 -5.38 -20.48
C PRO A 24 -24.57 -4.92 -20.46
N GLU A 25 -25.28 -5.13 -21.57
CA GLU A 25 -26.68 -4.76 -21.72
C GLU A 25 -27.54 -5.32 -20.56
N GLY A 26 -28.43 -4.49 -20.01
CA GLY A 26 -29.27 -4.85 -18.86
C GLY A 26 -28.60 -4.73 -17.49
N THR A 27 -27.31 -4.41 -17.41
CA THR A 27 -26.62 -4.20 -16.12
C THR A 27 -27.02 -2.85 -15.53
N ASP A 28 -27.67 -2.85 -14.36
CA ASP A 28 -27.84 -1.64 -13.57
C ASP A 28 -26.56 -1.37 -12.74
N PRO A 29 -25.85 -0.24 -12.95
CA PRO A 29 -24.63 0.07 -12.21
C PRO A 29 -24.81 0.14 -10.69
N ALA A 30 -26.01 0.52 -10.21
CA ALA A 30 -26.28 0.57 -8.78
C ALA A 30 -26.44 -0.84 -8.20
N HIS A 31 -27.19 -1.70 -8.91
CA HIS A 31 -27.37 -3.10 -8.52
C HIS A 31 -26.09 -3.94 -8.65
N ALA A 32 -25.27 -3.69 -9.68
CA ALA A 32 -24.04 -4.43 -9.93
C ALA A 32 -23.03 -4.32 -8.77
N ALA A 33 -22.87 -3.13 -8.20
CA ALA A 33 -21.99 -2.92 -7.04
C ALA A 33 -22.48 -3.69 -5.80
N VAL A 34 -23.78 -3.63 -5.52
CA VAL A 34 -24.39 -4.33 -4.38
C VAL A 34 -24.32 -5.84 -4.54
N LEU A 35 -24.60 -6.35 -5.74
CA LEU A 35 -24.49 -7.78 -6.05
C LEU A 35 -23.04 -8.27 -5.91
N GLY A 36 -22.07 -7.50 -6.42
CA GLY A 36 -20.66 -7.78 -6.25
C GLY A 36 -20.27 -7.87 -4.76
N ALA A 37 -20.68 -6.88 -3.96
CA ALA A 37 -20.45 -6.89 -2.51
C ALA A 37 -21.11 -8.11 -1.82
N ALA A 38 -22.32 -8.49 -2.23
CA ALA A 38 -23.01 -9.67 -1.69
C ALA A 38 -22.29 -10.98 -2.06
N LEU A 39 -21.75 -11.09 -3.27
CA LEU A 39 -20.96 -12.26 -3.70
C LEU A 39 -19.64 -12.35 -2.94
N VAL A 40 -18.97 -11.22 -2.70
CA VAL A 40 -17.77 -11.15 -1.85
C VAL A 40 -18.11 -11.56 -0.41
N ALA A 41 -19.17 -11.00 0.18
CA ALA A 41 -19.61 -11.36 1.53
C ALA A 41 -20.00 -12.84 1.66
N ALA A 42 -20.54 -13.43 0.58
CA ALA A 42 -20.87 -14.85 0.51
C ALA A 42 -19.66 -15.76 0.20
N GLY A 43 -18.44 -15.21 0.09
CA GLY A 43 -17.22 -15.96 -0.24
C GLY A 43 -17.24 -16.59 -1.64
N ARG A 44 -18.07 -16.06 -2.55
CA ARG A 44 -18.23 -16.57 -3.93
C ARG A 44 -17.28 -15.91 -4.91
N VAL A 45 -16.75 -14.75 -4.55
CA VAL A 45 -15.79 -13.97 -5.33
C VAL A 45 -14.72 -13.46 -4.37
N ASP A 46 -13.46 -13.59 -4.77
CA ASP A 46 -12.33 -12.99 -4.07
C ASP A 46 -12.16 -11.55 -4.58
N PRO A 47 -12.31 -10.52 -3.73
CA PRO A 47 -11.99 -9.16 -4.12
C PRO A 47 -10.45 -9.06 -4.21
N ALA A 48 -9.90 -9.32 -5.39
CA ALA A 48 -8.49 -9.06 -5.70
C ALA A 48 -8.24 -7.54 -5.83
N ASP A 49 -8.64 -6.77 -4.81
CA ASP A 49 -8.43 -5.33 -4.77
C ASP A 49 -7.02 -5.06 -4.24
N ARG A 50 -6.18 -4.52 -5.12
CA ARG A 50 -4.78 -4.30 -4.80
C ARG A 50 -4.63 -2.92 -4.19
N TYR A 51 -3.82 -2.83 -3.15
CA TYR A 51 -3.60 -1.56 -2.46
C TYR A 51 -3.04 -0.51 -3.44
N PRO A 52 -3.71 0.65 -3.62
CA PRO A 52 -3.44 1.55 -4.75
C PRO A 52 -2.26 2.49 -4.54
N TYR A 53 -1.66 2.52 -3.34
CA TYR A 53 -0.60 3.47 -3.00
C TYR A 53 0.75 2.78 -2.76
N GLU A 54 1.80 3.58 -2.84
CA GLU A 54 3.16 3.14 -2.55
C GLU A 54 3.43 3.11 -1.04
N LEU A 55 4.18 2.12 -0.58
CA LEU A 55 4.71 2.08 0.79
C LEU A 55 6.20 2.26 0.80
N TRP A 56 6.65 3.25 1.58
CA TRP A 56 8.06 3.57 1.75
C TRP A 56 8.48 3.42 3.20
N ILE A 57 9.75 3.09 3.41
CA ILE A 57 10.35 3.03 4.74
C ILE A 57 11.63 3.84 4.80
N GLY A 58 11.74 4.69 5.82
CA GLY A 58 12.97 5.33 6.22
C GLY A 58 13.89 4.30 6.86
N ALA A 59 15.01 4.03 6.21
CA ALA A 59 15.98 3.03 6.60
C ALA A 59 17.40 3.60 6.59
N HIS A 60 18.22 3.12 7.53
CA HIS A 60 19.65 3.38 7.50
C HIS A 60 20.31 2.38 6.54
N ARG A 61 20.69 2.82 5.32
CA ARG A 61 21.53 2.02 4.42
C ARG A 61 22.99 2.21 4.78
N THR A 62 23.80 1.20 4.49
CA THR A 62 25.26 1.38 4.39
C THR A 62 25.58 1.71 2.93
N GLU A 63 25.94 2.96 2.64
CA GLU A 63 26.43 3.41 1.33
C GLU A 63 27.92 3.71 1.44
N ALA A 64 28.74 3.09 0.58
CA ALA A 64 30.20 3.23 0.61
C ALA A 64 30.83 3.05 2.02
N GLY A 65 30.25 2.18 2.86
CA GLY A 65 30.73 1.91 4.23
C GLY A 65 30.21 2.86 5.31
N ARG A 66 29.38 3.86 4.99
CA ARG A 66 28.80 4.79 5.96
C ARG A 66 27.28 4.63 6.09
N PRO A 67 26.70 4.79 7.29
CA PRO A 67 25.25 4.91 7.45
C PRO A 67 24.72 6.15 6.72
N ALA A 68 23.70 5.97 5.89
CA ALA A 68 22.97 7.04 5.22
C ALA A 68 21.47 6.83 5.43
N ASP A 69 20.77 7.91 5.76
CA ASP A 69 19.31 7.91 5.89
C ASP A 69 18.72 7.96 4.48
N ARG A 70 18.07 6.88 4.08
CA ARG A 70 17.43 6.75 2.78
C ARG A 70 16.03 6.21 2.97
N GLU A 71 15.15 6.63 2.08
CA GLU A 71 13.87 5.98 1.93
C GLU A 71 13.95 4.90 0.89
N LEU A 72 13.29 3.80 1.21
CA LEU A 72 13.26 2.61 0.40
C LEU A 72 11.81 2.29 0.08
N LEU A 73 11.51 2.11 -1.21
CA LEU A 73 10.23 1.61 -1.65
C LEU A 73 10.13 0.14 -1.23
N ILE A 74 9.14 -0.19 -0.40
CA ILE A 74 8.82 -1.57 -0.05
C ILE A 74 7.87 -2.15 -1.08
N SER A 75 6.82 -1.39 -1.41
CA SER A 75 5.73 -1.85 -2.27
C SER A 75 5.34 -0.73 -3.21
N ALA A 76 5.34 -1.00 -4.50
CA ALA A 76 4.74 -0.11 -5.47
C ALA A 76 3.21 -0.11 -5.35
N ALA A 77 2.58 0.89 -5.95
CA ALA A 77 1.12 0.93 -6.10
C ALA A 77 0.62 -0.30 -6.86
N GLY A 78 -0.45 -0.92 -6.37
CA GLY A 78 -1.09 -2.07 -7.00
C GLY A 78 -0.30 -3.38 -6.88
N THR A 79 0.68 -3.49 -5.98
CA THR A 79 1.39 -4.77 -5.77
C THR A 79 0.91 -5.53 -4.53
N LEU A 80 0.42 -4.85 -3.50
CA LEU A 80 -0.07 -5.50 -2.29
C LEU A 80 -1.47 -6.03 -2.47
N GLU A 81 -1.62 -7.33 -2.26
CA GLU A 81 -2.87 -8.05 -2.30
C GLU A 81 -3.31 -8.43 -0.87
N PRO A 82 -4.55 -8.13 -0.45
CA PRO A 82 -5.09 -8.58 0.83
C PRO A 82 -5.04 -10.10 0.96
N GLY A 83 -4.45 -10.59 2.05
CA GLY A 83 -4.26 -12.05 2.26
C GLY A 83 -3.10 -12.66 1.45
N GLY A 84 -2.46 -11.88 0.59
CA GLY A 84 -1.32 -12.30 -0.22
C GLY A 84 -0.02 -12.46 0.58
N PRO A 85 1.05 -12.96 -0.08
CA PRO A 85 2.36 -13.06 0.53
C PRO A 85 2.96 -11.68 0.81
N PRO A 86 3.93 -11.56 1.73
CA PRO A 86 4.63 -10.31 1.95
C PRO A 86 5.38 -9.84 0.69
N VAL A 87 5.25 -8.55 0.37
CA VAL A 87 6.02 -7.87 -0.68
C VAL A 87 7.26 -7.26 -0.03
N TYR A 88 8.43 -7.51 -0.59
CA TYR A 88 9.71 -7.05 -0.04
C TYR A 88 10.28 -5.89 -0.86
N ALA A 89 11.01 -5.01 -0.18
CA ALA A 89 11.79 -3.98 -0.83
C ALA A 89 12.88 -4.59 -1.71
N GLU A 90 12.95 -4.17 -2.97
CA GLU A 90 13.90 -4.69 -3.95
C GLU A 90 14.66 -3.55 -4.65
N ASP A 91 15.89 -3.84 -5.05
CA ASP A 91 16.76 -2.98 -5.87
C ASP A 91 17.34 -3.86 -6.99
N GLY A 92 16.99 -3.55 -8.24
CA GLY A 92 17.36 -4.40 -9.39
C GLY A 92 16.84 -5.84 -9.31
N GLY A 93 15.64 -6.05 -8.75
CA GLY A 93 15.02 -7.38 -8.59
C GLY A 93 15.64 -8.25 -7.49
N ARG A 94 16.43 -7.66 -6.59
CA ARG A 94 17.01 -8.34 -5.43
C ARG A 94 16.55 -7.68 -4.15
N ARG A 95 16.15 -8.50 -3.17
CA ARG A 95 15.74 -8.00 -1.86
C ARG A 95 16.86 -7.21 -1.18
N VAL A 96 16.53 -6.01 -0.73
CA VAL A 96 17.48 -5.12 -0.06
C VAL A 96 17.66 -5.55 1.39
N GLY A 97 18.91 -5.60 1.85
CA GLY A 97 19.23 -5.79 3.27
C GLY A 97 19.30 -4.44 3.98
N VAL A 98 18.51 -4.29 5.04
CA VAL A 98 18.43 -3.09 5.87
C VAL A 98 18.96 -3.40 7.27
N ARG A 99 19.64 -2.44 7.89
CA ARG A 99 19.97 -2.50 9.31
C ARG A 99 18.95 -1.70 10.12
N THR A 100 18.50 -2.28 11.20
CA THR A 100 17.58 -1.65 12.15
C THR A 100 18.36 -1.40 13.43
N ALA A 101 18.51 -0.13 13.84
CA ALA A 101 19.18 0.18 15.09
C ALA A 101 18.20 0.04 16.27
N PRO A 102 18.60 -0.58 17.39
CA PRO A 102 17.78 -0.64 18.60
C PRO A 102 17.33 0.75 19.03
N GLY A 103 16.05 0.90 19.39
CA GLY A 103 15.50 2.14 19.94
C GLY A 103 15.36 3.30 18.95
N ARG A 104 15.67 3.10 17.65
CA ARG A 104 15.38 4.10 16.62
C ARG A 104 14.04 3.80 15.95
N PRO A 105 13.08 4.74 15.98
CA PRO A 105 11.82 4.57 15.29
C PRO A 105 12.04 4.51 13.79
N VAL A 106 11.46 3.50 13.16
CA VAL A 106 11.40 3.37 11.72
C VAL A 106 10.18 4.12 11.22
N ARG A 107 10.40 4.99 10.24
CA ARG A 107 9.34 5.81 9.64
C ARG A 107 8.81 5.05 8.44
N VAL A 108 7.54 4.65 8.48
CA VAL A 108 6.85 4.13 7.31
C VAL A 108 5.94 5.24 6.81
N ARG A 109 5.85 5.42 5.50
CA ARG A 109 4.87 6.33 4.89
C ARG A 109 4.14 5.62 3.76
N VAL A 110 2.97 6.14 3.46
CA VAL A 110 2.24 5.81 2.25
C VAL A 110 2.23 7.02 1.34
N THR A 111 2.48 6.83 0.05
CA THR A 111 2.53 7.90 -0.95
C THR A 111 1.62 7.59 -2.12
N ASP A 112 0.88 8.59 -2.59
CA ASP A 112 0.20 8.52 -3.88
C ASP A 112 1.21 8.73 -5.02
N PRO A 113 1.41 7.75 -5.93
CA PRO A 113 2.35 7.89 -7.04
C PRO A 113 1.95 8.98 -8.03
N ALA A 114 0.67 9.35 -8.12
CA ALA A 114 0.18 10.34 -9.07
C ALA A 114 0.43 11.78 -8.58
N SER A 115 0.09 12.09 -7.33
CA SER A 115 0.22 13.43 -6.75
C SER A 115 1.53 13.65 -5.97
N GLY A 116 2.20 12.58 -5.54
CA GLY A 116 3.31 12.62 -4.60
C GLY A 116 2.89 12.95 -3.16
N ALA A 117 1.59 13.10 -2.89
CA ALA A 117 1.08 13.33 -1.53
C ALA A 117 1.41 12.12 -0.64
N GLY A 118 1.85 12.38 0.58
CA GLY A 118 2.32 11.35 1.50
C GLY A 118 1.73 11.47 2.89
N THR A 119 1.33 10.34 3.45
CA THR A 119 0.87 10.23 4.84
C THR A 119 1.84 9.36 5.64
N PRO A 120 2.49 9.88 6.69
CA PRO A 120 3.30 9.06 7.57
C PRO A 120 2.40 8.10 8.35
N LEU A 121 2.83 6.84 8.45
CA LEU A 121 2.28 5.91 9.42
C LEU A 121 2.93 6.19 10.78
N GLY A 122 2.24 5.78 11.86
CA GLY A 122 2.74 5.94 13.23
C GLY A 122 4.17 5.40 13.38
N PRO A 123 4.98 5.99 14.28
CA PRO A 123 6.36 5.56 14.47
C PRO A 123 6.40 4.11 14.95
N LEU A 124 7.15 3.26 14.23
CA LEU A 124 7.30 1.86 14.58
C LEU A 124 8.65 1.63 15.24
N THR A 125 8.65 1.18 16.49
CA THR A 125 9.87 0.73 17.16
C THR A 125 10.07 -0.76 16.89
N LEU A 126 11.14 -1.08 16.16
CA LEU A 126 11.51 -2.46 15.92
C LEU A 126 12.24 -3.03 17.13
N PRO A 127 12.02 -4.32 17.49
CA PRO A 127 12.82 -4.97 18.50
C PRO A 127 14.29 -4.91 18.06
N GLY A 128 15.17 -4.55 18.98
CA GLY A 128 16.59 -4.44 18.67
C GLY A 128 17.15 -5.78 18.21
N GLY A 129 17.70 -5.82 17.01
CA GLY A 129 18.72 -6.79 16.64
C GLY A 129 20.09 -6.32 17.11
N GLY A 130 21.08 -7.21 17.13
CA GLY A 130 22.48 -6.80 17.28
C GLY A 130 22.88 -5.79 16.19
N GLU A 131 23.93 -5.01 16.41
CA GLU A 131 24.39 -3.97 15.46
C GLU A 131 24.76 -4.51 14.07
N THR A 132 24.96 -5.83 13.97
CA THR A 132 25.26 -6.57 12.75
C THR A 132 24.03 -7.15 12.05
N ASP A 133 22.86 -7.14 12.69
CA ASP A 133 21.67 -7.80 12.17
C ASP A 133 21.15 -7.04 10.96
N ARG A 134 20.96 -7.81 9.88
CA ARG A 134 20.41 -7.33 8.62
C ARG A 134 19.11 -8.07 8.35
N PHE A 135 18.13 -7.33 7.88
CA PHE A 135 16.81 -7.86 7.55
C PHE A 135 16.42 -7.46 6.12
N HIS A 136 15.71 -8.35 5.44
CA HIS A 136 14.86 -7.97 4.33
C HIS A 136 13.57 -7.38 4.89
N VAL A 137 13.25 -6.18 4.44
CA VAL A 137 12.06 -5.46 4.89
C VAL A 137 10.96 -5.66 3.87
N GLY A 138 9.83 -6.13 4.34
CA GLY A 138 8.63 -6.30 3.54
C GLY A 138 7.40 -5.79 4.26
N VAL A 139 6.27 -5.85 3.58
CA VAL A 139 4.96 -5.51 4.11
C VAL A 139 3.96 -6.55 3.64
N ARG A 140 3.01 -6.88 4.52
CA ARG A 140 1.88 -7.77 4.24
C ARG A 140 0.60 -7.02 4.54
N LEU A 141 -0.40 -7.17 3.67
CA LEU A 141 -1.77 -6.73 3.91
C LEU A 141 -2.64 -7.95 4.24
N ALA A 142 -3.31 -7.92 5.38
CA ALA A 142 -4.29 -8.94 5.75
C ALA A 142 -5.64 -8.67 5.08
N VAL A 143 -6.49 -9.69 5.01
CA VAL A 143 -7.84 -9.62 4.42
C VAL A 143 -8.77 -8.63 5.14
N ASP A 144 -8.49 -8.32 6.40
CA ASP A 144 -9.22 -7.33 7.20
C ASP A 144 -8.75 -5.89 6.97
N GLY A 145 -7.83 -5.67 6.02
CA GLY A 145 -7.26 -4.36 5.70
C GLY A 145 -6.15 -3.90 6.66
N THR A 146 -5.76 -4.71 7.63
CA THR A 146 -4.63 -4.40 8.51
C THR A 146 -3.31 -4.79 7.85
N ALA A 147 -2.30 -3.93 7.97
CA ALA A 147 -0.97 -4.17 7.47
C ALA A 147 0.02 -4.49 8.59
N ALA A 148 1.04 -5.28 8.24
CA ALA A 148 2.17 -5.55 9.10
C ALA A 148 3.47 -5.38 8.32
N LEU A 149 4.45 -4.74 8.94
CA LEU A 149 5.83 -4.75 8.48
C LEU A 149 6.43 -6.13 8.79
N VAL A 150 7.00 -6.76 7.78
CA VAL A 150 7.64 -8.08 7.88
C VAL A 150 9.15 -7.89 7.82
N LEU A 151 9.86 -8.31 8.86
CA LEU A 151 11.31 -8.35 8.87
C LEU A 151 11.76 -9.79 8.74
N HIS A 152 12.44 -10.11 7.65
CA HIS A 152 13.01 -11.43 7.42
C HIS A 152 14.53 -11.38 7.63
N PRO A 153 15.10 -12.08 8.64
CA PRO A 153 16.53 -12.08 8.87
C PRO A 153 17.32 -12.53 7.63
N LEU A 154 18.49 -11.93 7.38
CA LEU A 154 19.43 -12.42 6.35
C LEU A 154 20.16 -13.71 6.79
N GLY A 155 20.17 -14.00 8.10
CA GLY A 155 20.71 -15.23 8.68
C GLY A 155 19.64 -16.28 8.95
N ALA A 156 19.94 -17.24 9.84
CA ALA A 156 18.97 -18.24 10.27
C ALA A 156 18.03 -17.67 11.34
N GLY A 157 16.75 -17.50 11.00
CA GLY A 157 15.72 -17.10 11.94
C GLY A 157 14.36 -16.93 11.26
N PRO A 158 13.25 -17.12 11.99
CA PRO A 158 11.92 -16.89 11.43
C PRO A 158 11.69 -15.39 11.17
N PRO A 159 10.85 -15.03 10.18
CA PRO A 159 10.43 -13.64 10.00
C PRO A 159 9.60 -13.14 11.18
N GLY A 160 9.83 -11.90 11.59
CA GLY A 160 9.01 -11.17 12.55
C GLY A 160 7.97 -10.30 11.83
N ALA A 161 6.76 -10.19 12.41
CA ALA A 161 5.70 -9.32 11.91
C ALA A 161 5.36 -8.24 12.94
N PHE A 162 5.33 -6.99 12.51
CA PHE A 162 5.11 -5.82 13.35
C PHE A 162 3.91 -5.04 12.85
N PRO A 163 2.88 -4.80 13.68
CA PRO A 163 1.64 -4.19 13.21
C PRO A 163 1.87 -2.74 12.77
N LEU A 164 1.34 -2.39 11.60
CA LEU A 164 1.24 -1.02 11.10
C LEU A 164 -0.18 -0.45 11.26
N GLY A 165 -1.17 -1.31 11.54
CA GLY A 165 -2.58 -0.95 11.59
C GLY A 165 -3.20 -0.89 10.20
N THR A 166 -4.32 -0.19 10.07
CA THR A 166 -5.00 0.00 8.78
C THR A 166 -4.26 1.03 7.93
N LEU A 167 -4.02 0.70 6.67
CA LEU A 167 -3.39 1.63 5.73
C LEU A 167 -4.40 2.69 5.25
N PRO A 168 -3.98 3.95 5.02
CA PRO A 168 -4.84 4.98 4.46
C PRO A 168 -5.43 4.55 3.11
N ALA A 169 -6.75 4.72 2.93
CA ALA A 169 -7.44 4.42 1.68
C ALA A 169 -7.62 5.66 0.79
N ASP A 170 -7.48 6.86 1.35
CA ASP A 170 -7.61 8.14 0.65
C ASP A 170 -6.42 9.05 0.99
N ILE A 171 -5.54 9.27 0.02
CA ILE A 171 -4.41 10.19 0.14
C ILE A 171 -4.59 11.29 -0.90
N GLY A 172 -4.54 12.55 -0.47
CA GLY A 172 -4.59 13.71 -1.36
C GLY A 172 -6.00 14.19 -1.74
N THR A 173 -7.07 13.65 -1.15
CA THR A 173 -8.35 14.34 -1.14
C THR A 173 -8.30 15.40 -0.05
N ASP A 174 -8.09 16.65 -0.46
CA ASP A 174 -8.35 17.80 0.41
C ASP A 174 -9.68 17.56 1.12
N THR A 175 -9.66 17.62 2.46
CA THR A 175 -10.86 17.95 3.23
C THR A 175 -11.42 19.18 2.56
N LYS A 176 -12.54 19.03 1.83
CA LYS A 176 -13.40 20.17 1.54
C LYS A 176 -13.81 20.71 2.89
N GLU A 177 -13.05 21.69 3.40
CA GLU A 177 -13.55 22.64 4.37
C GLU A 177 -14.79 23.24 3.71
N VAL A 178 -15.94 22.70 4.09
CA VAL A 178 -17.20 23.40 3.91
C VAL A 178 -17.09 24.57 4.88
N GLY A 179 -16.75 25.74 4.32
CA GLY A 179 -16.74 26.99 5.07
C GLY A 179 -18.09 27.25 5.75
N PRO A 180 -18.10 28.08 6.80
CA PRO A 180 -19.28 28.34 7.64
C PRO A 180 -20.48 28.90 6.88
#